data_AF-A0A523XT87-F1
#
_entry.id   AF-A0A523XT87-F1
#
_cell.length_a   1.000
_cell.length_b   1.000
_cell.length_c   1.000
_cell.angle_alpha   90.00
_cell.angle_beta   90.00
_cell.angle_gamma   90.00
#
_symmetry.space_group_name_H-M   'P 1'
#
loop_
_entity.id
_entity.type
_entity.pdbx_description
1 polymer ?
#
loop_
_entity_poly.entity_id
_entity_poly.type
_entity_poly.pdbx_seq_one_letter_code
_entity_poly.pdbx_strand_id
1 'polypeptide(L)'
;NQVGALMSENHKILIDMGLSHEKLIYLCNMALEKGALGAKLTGGGMGGYMVALTPGKDLQETVASAIEKEGFAVIRAILGGN
;
A
#
# COMPACT_ATOMS: atom_id res chain seq x y z
N ASN A 1 -14.19 -0.84 -10.14
CA ASN A 1 -12.81 -0.55 -10.58
C ASN A 1 -11.89 -1.65 -10.09
N GLN A 2 -11.23 -2.39 -10.98
CA GLN A 2 -10.45 -3.59 -10.64
C GLN A 2 -8.99 -3.31 -10.23
N VAL A 3 -8.51 -2.07 -10.38
CA VAL A 3 -7.10 -1.69 -10.19
C VAL A 3 -6.55 -2.10 -8.83
N GLY A 4 -7.28 -1.82 -7.73
CA GLY A 4 -6.82 -2.17 -6.38
C GLY A 4 -6.67 -3.69 -6.15
N ALA A 5 -7.61 -4.48 -6.66
CA ALA A 5 -7.53 -5.93 -6.60
C ALA A 5 -6.29 -6.43 -7.35
N LEU A 6 -6.06 -5.94 -8.57
CA LEU A 6 -4.90 -6.27 -9.39
C LEU A 6 -3.57 -5.83 -8.73
N MET A 7 -3.54 -4.70 -8.04
CA MET A 7 -2.36 -4.28 -7.27
C MET A 7 -2.01 -5.32 -6.20
N SER A 8 -3.01 -5.80 -5.46
CA SER A 8 -2.82 -6.77 -4.37
C SER A 8 -2.45 -8.15 -4.89
N GLU A 9 -3.04 -8.59 -6.01
CA GLU A 9 -2.65 -9.82 -6.71
C GLU A 9 -1.21 -9.75 -7.21
N ASN A 10 -0.81 -8.62 -7.80
CA ASN A 10 0.58 -8.40 -8.20
C ASN A 10 1.50 -8.44 -6.97
N HIS A 11 1.09 -7.90 -5.83
CA HIS A 11 1.91 -8.00 -4.62
C HIS A 11 2.16 -9.45 -4.17
N LYS A 12 1.15 -10.33 -4.27
CA LYS A 12 1.31 -11.76 -3.98
C LYS A 12 2.36 -12.40 -4.90
N ILE A 13 2.30 -12.12 -6.20
CA ILE A 13 3.31 -12.61 -7.16
C ILE A 13 4.72 -12.11 -6.78
N LEU A 14 4.85 -10.84 -6.40
CA LEU A 14 6.14 -10.28 -5.96
C LEU A 14 6.66 -10.91 -4.66
N ILE A 15 5.78 -11.33 -3.76
CA ILE A 15 6.15 -12.10 -2.56
C ILE A 15 6.64 -13.49 -2.96
N ASP A 16 5.91 -14.18 -3.84
CA ASP A 16 6.27 -15.52 -4.32
C ASP A 16 7.63 -15.54 -5.07
N MET A 17 7.96 -14.43 -5.75
CA MET A 17 9.26 -14.23 -6.40
C MET A 17 10.39 -13.85 -5.42
N GLY A 18 10.10 -13.70 -4.13
CA GLY A 18 11.08 -13.27 -3.12
C GLY A 18 11.51 -11.81 -3.24
N LEU A 19 10.72 -10.96 -3.90
CA LEU A 19 11.03 -9.54 -4.13
C LEU A 19 10.44 -8.61 -3.05
N SER A 20 9.71 -9.14 -2.07
CA SER A 20 9.15 -8.35 -0.97
C SER A 20 9.88 -8.56 0.35
N HIS A 21 9.63 -7.67 1.31
CA HIS A 21 10.21 -7.69 2.65
C HIS A 21 9.08 -7.75 3.68
N GLU A 22 9.29 -8.44 4.81
CA GLU A 22 8.28 -8.62 5.88
C GLU A 22 7.56 -7.31 6.30
N LYS A 23 8.32 -6.21 6.48
CA LYS A 23 7.78 -4.88 6.75
C LYS A 23 6.84 -4.36 5.66
N LEU A 24 7.15 -4.58 4.39
CA LEU A 24 6.29 -4.15 3.28
C LEU A 24 5.01 -4.99 3.23
N ILE A 25 5.13 -6.30 3.46
CA ILE A 25 3.97 -7.22 3.54
C ILE A 25 3.05 -6.79 4.69
N TYR A 26 3.62 -6.51 5.87
CA TYR A 26 2.89 -6.00 7.03
C TYR A 26 2.13 -4.71 6.72
N LEU A 27 2.81 -3.71 6.13
CA LEU A 27 2.19 -2.43 5.79
C LEU A 27 1.10 -2.56 4.72
N CYS A 28 1.30 -3.43 3.71
CA CYS A 28 0.27 -3.73 2.72
C CYS A 28 -0.98 -4.36 3.36
N ASN A 29 -0.79 -5.35 4.24
CA ASN A 29 -1.91 -5.99 4.94
C ASN A 29 -2.65 -5.00 5.84
N MET A 30 -1.92 -4.17 6.59
CA MET A 30 -2.52 -3.11 7.40
C MET A 30 -3.36 -2.14 6.55
N ALA A 31 -2.84 -1.70 5.40
CA ALA A 31 -3.59 -0.81 4.52
C ALA A 31 -4.90 -1.45 4.03
N LEU A 32 -4.85 -2.75 3.67
CA LEU A 32 -6.03 -3.52 3.24
C LEU A 32 -7.04 -3.69 4.38
N GLU A 33 -6.59 -4.01 5.60
CA GLU A 33 -7.43 -4.12 6.80
C GLU A 33 -8.12 -2.79 7.16
N LYS A 34 -7.47 -1.66 6.86
CA LYS A 34 -8.06 -0.32 7.01
C LYS A 34 -8.95 0.11 5.84
N GLY A 35 -9.14 -0.74 4.83
CA GLY A 35 -10.10 -0.54 3.76
C GLY A 35 -9.53 0.00 2.45
N ALA A 36 -8.21 0.05 2.27
CA ALA A 36 -7.63 0.36 0.97
C ALA A 36 -8.14 -0.62 -0.10
N LEU A 37 -8.40 -0.11 -1.32
CA LEU A 37 -8.84 -0.94 -2.45
C LEU A 37 -7.75 -1.92 -2.90
N GLY A 38 -6.49 -1.56 -2.65
CA GLY A 38 -5.34 -2.38 -3.01
C GLY A 38 -4.05 -1.83 -2.44
N ALA A 39 -3.07 -2.70 -2.22
CA ALA A 39 -1.75 -2.32 -1.73
C ALA A 39 -0.67 -3.20 -2.35
N LYS A 40 0.50 -2.62 -2.66
CA LYS A 40 1.67 -3.36 -3.11
C LYS A 40 2.97 -2.63 -2.80
N LEU A 41 4.09 -3.36 -2.76
CA LEU A 41 5.42 -2.74 -2.81
C LEU A 41 5.58 -1.93 -4.11
N THR A 42 6.48 -0.94 -4.11
CA THR A 42 6.87 -0.20 -5.32
C THR A 42 8.39 -0.14 -5.48
N GLY A 43 8.88 0.01 -6.71
CA GLY A 43 10.31 -0.06 -7.04
C GLY A 43 10.84 -1.49 -7.23
N GLY A 44 12.14 -1.67 -7.04
CA GLY A 44 12.87 -2.92 -7.35
C GLY A 44 12.71 -4.06 -6.33
N GLY A 45 12.03 -3.83 -5.20
CA GLY A 45 11.84 -4.83 -4.15
C GLY A 45 12.83 -4.75 -2.98
N MET A 46 12.69 -5.68 -2.03
CA MET A 46 13.54 -5.87 -0.83
C MET A 46 13.60 -4.71 0.18
N GLY A 47 12.79 -3.66 0.00
CA GLY A 47 12.73 -2.50 0.89
C GLY A 47 12.08 -1.29 0.22
N GLY A 48 12.28 -0.11 0.80
CA GLY A 48 11.76 1.14 0.24
C GLY A 48 10.31 1.37 0.59
N TYR A 49 9.47 1.60 -0.43
CA TYR A 49 8.09 2.05 -0.26
C TYR A 49 7.08 0.95 -0.61
N MET A 50 5.91 1.08 0.00
CA MET A 50 4.67 0.48 -0.51
C MET A 50 3.73 1.59 -0.99
N VAL A 51 2.73 1.24 -1.79
CA VAL A 51 1.66 2.13 -2.22
C VAL A 51 0.32 1.49 -1.91
N ALA A 52 -0.59 2.26 -1.30
CA ALA A 52 -1.97 1.89 -1.03
C ALA A 52 -2.91 2.79 -1.84
N LEU A 53 -3.93 2.18 -2.47
CA LEU A 53 -4.95 2.89 -3.24
C LEU A 53 -6.22 3.06 -2.40
N THR A 54 -6.64 4.29 -2.15
CA THR A 54 -7.84 4.62 -1.36
C THR A 54 -8.79 5.54 -2.14
N PRO A 55 -10.12 5.33 -2.12
CA PRO A 55 -11.07 6.28 -2.67
C PRO A 55 -11.24 7.48 -1.72
N GLY A 56 -10.83 8.65 -2.19
CA GLY A 56 -11.04 9.91 -1.48
C GLY A 56 -10.10 10.14 -0.29
N LYS A 57 -10.22 11.33 0.29
CA LYS A 57 -9.32 11.86 1.32
C LYS A 57 -9.53 11.19 2.69
N ASP A 58 -10.77 10.89 3.07
CA ASP A 58 -11.05 10.37 4.41
C ASP A 58 -10.48 8.97 4.64
N LEU A 59 -10.61 8.09 3.64
CA LEU A 59 -9.99 6.77 3.70
C LEU A 59 -8.46 6.84 3.55
N GLN A 60 -7.95 7.76 2.73
CA GLN A 60 -6.52 8.03 2.65
C GLN A 60 -5.97 8.41 4.05
N GLU A 61 -6.65 9.29 4.77
CA GLU A 61 -6.24 9.71 6.11
C GLU A 61 -6.33 8.56 7.12
N THR A 62 -7.39 7.75 7.05
CA THR A 62 -7.54 6.57 7.91
C THR A 62 -6.39 5.58 7.76
N VAL A 63 -6.01 5.29 6.51
CA VAL A 63 -4.88 4.39 6.21
C VAL A 63 -3.55 5.04 6.62
N ALA A 64 -3.33 6.29 6.26
CA ALA A 64 -2.09 7.02 6.57
C ALA A 64 -1.84 7.13 8.08
N SER A 65 -2.85 7.57 8.84
CA SER A 65 -2.77 7.68 10.30
C SER A 65 -2.50 6.33 10.99
N ALA A 66 -3.01 5.21 10.43
CA ALA A 66 -2.73 3.88 10.99
C ALA A 66 -1.25 3.49 10.81
N ILE A 67 -0.69 3.76 9.62
CA ILE A 67 0.72 3.49 9.31
C ILE A 67 1.66 4.40 10.12
N GLU A 68 1.29 5.68 10.28
CA GLU A 68 2.08 6.64 11.08
C GLU A 68 2.15 6.26 12.56
N LYS A 69 1.06 5.70 13.12
CA LYS A 69 1.03 5.21 14.51
C LYS A 69 2.02 4.07 14.79
N GLU A 70 2.38 3.32 13.75
CA GLU A 70 3.40 2.26 13.81
C GLU A 70 4.83 2.80 13.62
N GLY A 71 4.99 4.11 13.45
CA GLY A 71 6.28 4.79 13.32
C GLY A 71 6.82 4.90 11.90
N PHE A 72 6.01 4.62 10.87
CA PHE A 72 6.41 4.74 9.47
C PHE A 72 6.02 6.11 8.89
N ALA A 73 6.89 6.69 8.06
CA ALA A 73 6.58 7.93 7.34
C ALA A 73 5.61 7.66 6.18
N VAL A 74 4.65 8.55 5.97
CA VAL A 74 3.65 8.45 4.90
C VAL A 74 3.66 9.68 4.00
N ILE A 75 3.55 9.45 2.69
CA ILE A 75 3.30 10.48 1.68
C ILE A 75 1.86 10.34 1.20
N ARG A 76 1.06 11.40 1.35
CA ARG A 76 -0.31 11.47 0.83
C ARG A 76 -0.28 12.08 -0.57
N ALA A 77 -0.79 11.36 -1.56
CA ALA A 77 -0.80 11.79 -2.96
C ALA A 77 -2.18 11.56 -3.59
N ILE A 78 -2.51 12.35 -4.61
CA ILE A 78 -3.75 12.24 -5.39
C ILE A 78 -3.37 11.83 -6.81
N LEU A 79 -4.06 10.83 -7.35
CA LEU A 79 -3.87 10.42 -8.74
C LEU A 79 -4.54 11.43 -9.68
N GLY A 80 -3.78 11.98 -10.64
CA GLY A 80 -4.31 12.90 -11.65
C GLY A 80 -4.76 14.26 -11.10
N GLY A 81 -4.10 14.76 -10.05
CA GLY A 81 -4.37 16.12 -9.54
C GLY A 81 -4.14 17.18 -10.62
N ASN A 82 -5.05 18.16 -10.68
CA ASN A 82 -4.86 19.41 -11.43
C ASN A 82 -3.99 20.38 -10.65
#